data_AF-A0A9D8MEY8-F1
#
_entry.id   AF-A0A9D8MEY8-F1
#
_cell.length_a   1.000
_cell.length_b   1.000
_cell.length_c   1.000
_cell.angle_alpha   90.00
_cell.angle_beta   90.00
_cell.angle_gamma   90.00
#
_symmetry.space_group_name_H-M   'P 1'
#
loop_
_entity.id
_entity.type
_entity.pdbx_description
1 polymer ?
#
loop_
_entity_poly.entity_id
_entity_poly.type
_entity_poly.pdbx_seq_one_letter_code
_entity_poly.pdbx_strand_id
1 'polypeptide(L)'
;IGKNLTCIFVDHGMLRKNEFRDVMNDYKCLGLNVIGVDASTKFFTDLAGVTDPEQKRKIIGRDFIEVFNAEARKIEGAKWLAQGTIYPDRIESLNITGKVIKSHHNVGGLPEEMHLQLCEPLKWLFKDEVRRVGRQLGMPEHLITRHPFPGPGLAVRILGDITPEKVRILQDADDIYIRSLREYKVKLSGEEARRVLAAGVPVNSSTRQLVNSSTDEVEVSLYDQIWQACTILLSTVRSVGVMGDERTYEHPVALRAVTSTDAMTADWAHLPYDFMAKVSNEIINKVRGVNRVCYDISSKPPSTIEWE
;
A
#
# COMPACT_ATOMS: atom_id res chain seq x y z
N ILE A 1 1.54 18.61 -20.79
CA ILE A 1 2.50 18.95 -19.70
C ILE A 1 3.92 18.51 -20.08
N GLY A 2 4.14 17.24 -20.47
CA GLY A 2 5.39 16.82 -21.11
C GLY A 2 6.63 17.14 -20.27
N LYS A 3 7.69 17.69 -20.89
CA LYS A 3 8.95 18.06 -20.22
C LYS A 3 8.82 19.11 -19.12
N ASN A 4 7.67 19.79 -19.01
CA ASN A 4 7.42 20.78 -17.96
C ASN A 4 6.98 20.14 -16.63
N LEU A 5 6.73 18.83 -16.61
CA LEU A 5 6.47 18.08 -15.38
C LEU A 5 7.78 17.57 -14.81
N THR A 6 8.05 17.90 -13.55
CA THR A 6 9.11 17.26 -12.75
C THR A 6 8.46 16.58 -11.57
N CYS A 7 8.70 15.29 -11.41
CA CYS A 7 8.21 14.49 -10.30
C CYS A 7 9.34 14.32 -9.29
N ILE A 8 9.01 14.39 -8.00
CA ILE A 8 9.93 14.07 -6.91
C ILE A 8 9.39 12.82 -6.23
N PHE A 9 10.23 11.81 -6.09
CA PHE A 9 9.90 10.57 -5.39
C PHE A 9 10.84 10.38 -4.21
N VAL A 10 10.30 10.56 -3.01
CA VAL A 10 11.05 10.46 -1.75
C VAL A 10 10.92 9.04 -1.19
N ASP A 11 12.04 8.34 -1.07
CA ASP A 11 12.13 7.12 -0.29
C ASP A 11 12.41 7.48 1.18
N HIS A 12 11.39 7.32 2.01
CA HIS A 12 11.51 7.52 3.44
C HIS A 12 12.06 6.27 4.17
N GLY A 13 12.37 5.18 3.46
CA GLY A 13 12.94 3.95 4.02
C GLY A 13 11.91 2.94 4.51
N MET A 14 10.61 3.25 4.50
CA MET A 14 9.52 2.37 4.95
C MET A 14 8.55 2.01 3.81
N LEU A 15 9.05 1.94 2.57
CA LEU A 15 8.30 1.44 1.42
C LEU A 15 8.27 -0.10 1.39
N ARG A 16 7.49 -0.68 0.47
CA ARG A 16 7.53 -2.12 0.19
C ARG A 16 8.90 -2.55 -0.32
N LYS A 17 9.19 -3.85 -0.27
CA LYS A 17 10.46 -4.41 -0.76
C LYS A 17 10.70 -3.99 -2.22
N ASN A 18 11.89 -3.44 -2.50
CA ASN A 18 12.32 -2.95 -3.81
C ASN A 18 11.45 -1.84 -4.44
N GLU A 19 10.48 -1.28 -3.71
CA GLU A 19 9.51 -0.31 -4.25
C GLU A 19 10.20 0.85 -4.95
N PHE A 20 11.20 1.45 -4.30
CA PHE A 20 11.86 2.64 -4.82
C PHE A 20 12.48 2.38 -6.20
N ARG A 21 13.23 1.29 -6.31
CA ARG A 21 13.89 0.87 -7.55
C ARG A 21 12.87 0.54 -8.63
N ASP A 22 11.85 -0.24 -8.28
CA ASP A 22 10.90 -0.77 -9.26
C ASP A 22 10.00 0.35 -9.81
N VAL A 23 9.54 1.27 -8.95
CA VAL A 23 8.78 2.46 -9.35
C VAL A 23 9.62 3.42 -10.20
N MET A 24 10.89 3.64 -9.83
CA MET A 24 11.80 4.47 -10.65
C MET A 24 12.04 3.87 -12.04
N ASN A 25 12.05 2.54 -12.17
CA ASN A 25 12.15 1.88 -13.48
C ASN A 25 10.85 2.01 -14.28
N ASP A 26 9.69 1.83 -13.65
CA ASP A 26 8.39 2.01 -14.30
C ASP A 26 8.20 3.45 -14.82
N TYR A 27 8.64 4.45 -14.07
CA TYR A 27 8.57 5.85 -14.49
C TYR A 27 9.44 6.19 -15.70
N LYS A 28 10.59 5.52 -15.87
CA LYS A 28 11.40 5.66 -17.09
C LYS A 28 10.63 5.18 -18.31
N CYS A 29 9.92 4.05 -18.20
CA CYS A 29 9.09 3.51 -19.28
C CYS A 29 7.93 4.45 -19.67
N LEU A 30 7.43 5.24 -18.72
CA LEU A 30 6.39 6.25 -18.94
C LEU A 30 6.92 7.59 -19.48
N GLY A 31 8.25 7.75 -19.63
CA GLY A 31 8.87 8.99 -20.10
C GLY A 31 8.72 10.16 -19.13
N LEU A 32 8.57 9.89 -17.83
CA LEU A 32 8.44 10.92 -16.80
C LEU A 32 9.83 11.40 -16.34
N ASN A 33 9.96 12.70 -16.10
CA ASN A 33 11.14 13.28 -15.46
C ASN A 33 11.01 13.13 -13.94
N VAL A 34 11.66 12.11 -13.37
CA VAL A 34 11.54 11.79 -11.93
C VAL A 34 12.88 11.91 -11.23
N ILE A 35 12.90 12.72 -10.17
CA ILE A 35 14.00 12.86 -9.23
C ILE A 35 13.72 11.91 -8.07
N GLY A 36 14.49 10.83 -7.97
CA GLY A 36 14.45 9.91 -6.83
C GLY A 36 15.36 10.39 -5.71
N VAL A 37 14.85 10.42 -4.48
CA VAL A 37 15.57 10.94 -3.31
C VAL A 37 15.48 9.94 -2.18
N ASP A 38 16.62 9.33 -1.83
CA ASP A 38 16.73 8.48 -0.65
C ASP A 38 16.95 9.35 0.59
N ALA A 39 15.93 9.42 1.43
CA ALA A 39 15.95 10.14 2.71
C ALA A 39 15.90 9.18 3.91
N SER A 40 16.00 7.86 3.69
CA SER A 40 15.81 6.82 4.70
C SER A 40 16.59 7.09 6.00
N THR A 41 17.86 7.52 5.88
CA THR A 41 18.71 7.83 7.04
C THR A 41 18.13 8.93 7.93
N LYS A 42 17.56 10.00 7.35
CA LYS A 42 16.91 11.08 8.13
C LYS A 42 15.70 10.53 8.88
N PHE A 43 14.81 9.83 8.18
CA PHE A 43 13.59 9.26 8.78
C PHE A 43 13.90 8.27 9.89
N PHE A 44 14.87 7.37 9.71
CA PHE A 44 15.27 6.43 10.78
C PHE A 44 15.88 7.14 11.99
N THR A 45 16.63 8.23 11.77
CA THR A 45 17.21 9.03 12.86
C THR A 45 16.11 9.71 13.67
N ASP A 46 15.15 10.35 12.99
CA ASP A 46 14.09 11.11 13.64
C ASP A 46 13.02 10.20 14.29
N LEU A 47 12.86 8.96 13.82
CA LEU A 47 11.98 7.94 14.40
C LEU A 47 12.63 7.10 15.52
N ALA A 48 13.91 7.30 15.80
CA ALA A 48 14.64 6.47 16.76
C ALA A 48 13.98 6.48 18.15
N GLY A 49 13.59 5.31 18.64
CA GLY A 49 12.94 5.14 19.96
C GLY A 49 11.48 5.60 20.03
N VAL A 50 10.88 6.07 18.94
CA VAL A 50 9.48 6.51 18.93
C VAL A 50 8.56 5.31 18.79
N THR A 51 7.70 5.08 19.79
CA THR A 51 6.73 3.97 19.79
C THR A 51 5.28 4.42 19.59
N ASP A 52 4.95 5.67 19.93
CA ASP A 52 3.60 6.22 19.81
C ASP A 52 3.18 6.39 18.33
N PRO A 53 2.06 5.79 17.89
CA PRO A 53 1.61 5.88 16.50
C PRO A 53 1.38 7.29 15.97
N GLU A 54 0.74 8.15 16.76
CA GLU A 54 0.43 9.51 16.34
C GLU A 54 1.70 10.35 16.20
N GLN A 55 2.68 10.13 17.08
CA GLN A 55 4.00 10.72 16.98
C GLN A 55 4.76 10.20 15.74
N LYS A 56 4.71 8.89 15.44
CA LYS A 56 5.29 8.31 14.20
C LYS A 56 4.71 9.02 12.96
N ARG A 57 3.38 9.16 12.89
CA ARG A 57 2.68 9.84 11.78
C ARG A 57 3.12 11.29 11.62
N LYS A 58 3.20 12.05 12.72
CA LYS A 58 3.61 13.46 12.70
C LYS A 58 5.05 13.64 12.23
N ILE A 59 5.97 12.82 12.74
CA ILE A 59 7.39 12.86 12.35
C ILE A 59 7.53 12.56 10.86
N ILE A 60 6.93 11.48 10.38
CA ILE A 60 7.00 11.10 8.97
C ILE A 60 6.39 12.19 8.07
N GLY A 61 5.23 12.74 8.45
CA GLY A 61 4.60 13.82 7.70
C GLY A 61 5.48 15.08 7.62
N ARG A 62 6.06 15.51 8.75
CA ARG A 62 6.98 16.64 8.81
C ARG A 62 8.21 16.41 7.95
N ASP A 63 8.90 15.29 8.15
CA ASP A 63 10.17 15.00 7.46
C ASP A 63 9.97 14.86 5.95
N PHE A 64 8.85 14.29 5.52
CA PHE A 64 8.49 14.23 4.11
C PHE A 64 8.34 15.62 3.50
N ILE A 65 7.67 16.54 4.18
CA ILE A 65 7.50 17.92 3.71
C ILE A 65 8.86 18.64 3.68
N GLU A 66 9.71 18.47 4.69
CA GLU A 66 11.05 19.06 4.73
C GLU A 66 11.90 18.60 3.54
N VAL A 67 11.95 17.29 3.28
CA VAL A 67 12.70 16.71 2.16
C VAL A 67 12.10 17.17 0.83
N PHE A 68 10.78 17.08 0.68
CA PHE A 68 10.10 17.51 -0.55
C PHE A 68 10.36 18.99 -0.85
N ASN A 69 10.29 19.86 0.16
CA ASN A 69 10.55 21.29 -0.01
C ASN A 69 12.01 21.58 -0.38
N ALA A 70 12.96 20.87 0.24
CA ALA A 70 14.38 21.02 -0.09
C ALA A 70 14.67 20.66 -1.55
N GLU A 71 13.97 19.66 -2.10
CA GLU A 71 14.09 19.23 -3.49
C GLU A 71 13.31 20.13 -4.45
N ALA A 72 12.11 20.56 -4.07
CA ALA A 72 11.30 21.47 -4.86
C ALA A 72 11.98 22.83 -5.08
N ARG A 73 12.71 23.35 -4.08
CA ARG A 73 13.48 24.60 -4.18
C ARG A 73 14.61 24.55 -5.21
N LYS A 74 15.09 23.35 -5.57
CA LYS A 74 16.10 23.16 -6.62
C LYS A 74 15.52 23.27 -8.03
N ILE A 75 14.19 23.24 -8.16
CA ILE A 75 13.49 23.31 -9.44
C ILE A 75 13.11 24.76 -9.72
N GLU A 76 13.83 25.39 -10.64
CA GLU A 76 13.57 26.76 -11.04
C GLU A 76 12.29 26.88 -11.90
N GLY A 77 11.52 27.94 -11.68
CA GLY A 77 10.36 28.27 -12.52
C GLY A 77 9.11 27.42 -12.29
N ALA A 78 9.08 26.55 -11.27
CA ALA A 78 7.88 25.84 -10.87
C ALA A 78 6.79 26.83 -10.40
N LYS A 79 5.60 26.75 -11.00
CA LYS A 79 4.44 27.59 -10.65
C LYS A 79 3.27 26.81 -10.08
N TRP A 80 3.27 25.48 -10.27
CA TRP A 80 2.16 24.61 -9.93
C TRP A 80 2.65 23.41 -9.12
N LEU A 81 1.87 23.00 -8.11
CA LEU A 81 1.97 21.70 -7.48
C LEU A 81 0.81 20.82 -7.96
N ALA A 82 1.14 19.69 -8.59
CA ALA A 82 0.13 18.69 -8.97
C ALA A 82 -0.16 17.73 -7.81
N GLN A 83 -1.43 17.47 -7.53
CA GLN A 83 -1.89 16.50 -6.54
C GLN A 83 -2.88 15.51 -7.14
N GLY A 84 -2.77 14.25 -6.70
CA GLY A 84 -3.65 13.16 -7.12
C GLY A 84 -4.96 13.07 -6.34
N THR A 85 -5.40 14.15 -5.68
CA THR A 85 -6.63 14.19 -4.87
C THR A 85 -7.83 13.72 -5.67
N ILE A 86 -8.61 12.79 -5.10
CA ILE A 86 -9.82 12.24 -5.73
C ILE A 86 -11.09 12.71 -5.02
N TYR A 87 -12.25 12.44 -5.61
CA TYR A 87 -13.53 12.91 -5.09
C TYR A 87 -13.83 12.43 -3.65
N PRO A 88 -13.59 11.16 -3.28
CA PRO A 88 -13.74 10.70 -1.89
C PRO A 88 -12.91 11.49 -0.87
N ASP A 89 -11.66 11.85 -1.19
CA ASP A 89 -10.77 12.60 -0.29
C ASP A 89 -11.36 13.97 0.08
N ARG A 90 -12.06 14.59 -0.87
CA ARG A 90 -12.72 15.90 -0.68
C ARG A 90 -13.97 15.79 0.19
N ILE A 91 -14.74 14.71 0.04
CA ILE A 91 -15.91 14.46 0.90
C ILE A 91 -15.47 14.21 2.34
N GLU A 92 -14.44 13.38 2.54
CA GLU A 92 -13.91 13.10 3.88
C GLU A 92 -13.45 14.39 4.58
N SER A 93 -12.80 15.28 3.82
CA SER A 93 -12.32 16.57 4.35
C SER A 93 -13.44 17.53 4.72
N LEU A 94 -14.58 17.50 4.01
CA LEU A 94 -15.73 18.38 4.27
C LEU A 94 -16.57 17.94 5.49
N ASN A 95 -16.57 16.63 5.80
CA ASN A 95 -17.38 16.07 6.88
C ASN A 95 -16.71 16.12 8.27
N ILE A 96 -15.45 16.59 8.37
CA ILE A 96 -14.72 16.71 9.64
C ILE A 96 -14.81 18.16 10.15
N THR A 97 -16.03 18.61 10.46
CA THR A 97 -16.26 19.77 11.33
C THR A 97 -16.15 19.32 12.79
N GLY A 98 -14.95 19.35 13.37
CA GLY A 98 -14.81 19.39 14.84
C GLY A 98 -13.92 18.37 15.55
N LYS A 99 -12.99 17.66 14.90
CA LYS A 99 -11.91 16.95 15.60
C LYS A 99 -10.55 17.22 14.96
N VAL A 100 -9.58 17.47 15.84
CA VAL A 100 -8.20 17.88 15.55
C VAL A 100 -7.50 16.85 14.65
N ILE A 101 -7.19 17.31 13.43
CA ILE A 101 -6.14 16.84 12.51
C ILE A 101 -6.42 15.56 11.68
N LYS A 102 -6.85 15.77 10.43
CA LYS A 102 -6.19 15.26 9.22
C LYS A 102 -5.61 16.44 8.42
N SER A 103 -4.88 17.35 9.07
CA SER A 103 -3.99 18.23 8.31
C SER A 103 -2.88 17.34 7.74
N HIS A 104 -2.59 17.49 6.46
CA HIS A 104 -1.46 16.90 5.71
C HIS A 104 -1.69 15.66 4.83
N HIS A 105 -2.93 15.28 4.49
CA HIS A 105 -3.14 14.44 3.31
C HIS A 105 -4.06 15.12 2.29
N ASN A 106 -3.48 15.42 1.13
CA ASN A 106 -4.09 15.85 -0.14
C ASN A 106 -4.93 17.15 -0.17
N VAL A 107 -5.37 17.69 0.96
CA VAL A 107 -6.27 18.87 1.02
C VAL A 107 -5.75 19.96 1.99
N GLY A 108 -4.67 19.68 2.73
CA GLY A 108 -3.96 20.69 3.52
C GLY A 108 -3.11 21.56 2.61
N GLY A 109 -3.33 22.88 2.66
CA GLY A 109 -2.64 23.86 1.82
C GLY A 109 -1.12 23.71 1.84
N LEU A 110 -0.50 24.12 0.74
CA LEU A 110 0.95 24.24 0.61
C LEU A 110 1.53 25.02 1.80
N PRO A 111 2.74 24.66 2.30
CA PRO A 111 3.50 25.57 3.16
C PRO A 111 3.49 26.97 2.54
N GLU A 112 3.17 28.02 3.33
CA GLU A 112 3.00 29.39 2.83
C GLU A 112 4.20 29.87 2.00
N GLU A 113 5.39 29.34 2.31
CA GLU A 113 6.66 29.64 1.65
C GLU A 113 6.81 29.05 0.22
N MET A 114 5.96 28.12 -0.21
CA MET A 114 6.15 27.47 -1.52
C MET A 114 5.67 28.33 -2.69
N HIS A 115 4.74 29.28 -2.48
CA HIS A 115 4.17 30.14 -3.53
C HIS A 115 3.70 29.41 -4.81
N LEU A 116 3.32 28.11 -4.71
CA LEU A 116 2.81 27.31 -5.84
C LEU A 116 1.29 27.38 -5.93
N GLN A 117 0.75 27.22 -7.14
CA GLN A 117 -0.69 27.05 -7.37
C GLN A 117 -1.05 25.56 -7.41
N LEU A 118 -2.18 25.18 -6.81
CA LEU A 118 -2.60 23.78 -6.75
C LEU A 118 -3.26 23.31 -8.06
N CYS A 119 -2.86 22.15 -8.56
CA CYS A 119 -3.45 21.49 -9.72
C CYS A 119 -3.93 20.08 -9.35
N GLU A 120 -5.24 19.89 -9.27
CA GLU A 120 -5.86 18.61 -8.87
C GLU A 120 -6.71 18.03 -10.03
N PRO A 121 -6.11 17.32 -11.00
CA PRO A 121 -6.83 16.87 -12.18
C PRO A 121 -7.84 15.75 -11.92
N LEU A 122 -7.71 15.00 -10.81
CA LEU A 122 -8.54 13.82 -10.50
C LEU A 122 -9.67 14.10 -9.49
N LYS A 123 -9.83 15.36 -9.04
CA LYS A 123 -10.67 15.75 -7.89
C LYS A 123 -12.17 15.45 -8.01
N TRP A 124 -12.65 15.06 -9.19
CA TRP A 124 -14.05 14.74 -9.48
C TRP A 124 -14.28 13.27 -9.80
N LEU A 125 -13.24 12.44 -9.71
CA LEU A 125 -13.29 11.03 -10.06
C LEU A 125 -13.34 10.16 -8.81
N PHE A 126 -14.08 9.06 -8.89
CA PHE A 126 -13.97 7.93 -7.98
C PHE A 126 -12.79 7.02 -8.33
N LYS A 127 -12.43 6.11 -7.42
CA LYS A 127 -11.20 5.30 -7.54
C LYS A 127 -11.22 4.37 -8.76
N ASP A 128 -12.37 3.77 -9.05
CA ASP A 128 -12.63 2.94 -10.23
C ASP A 128 -12.50 3.76 -11.53
N GLU A 129 -12.96 5.00 -11.54
CA GLU A 129 -12.80 5.91 -12.68
C GLU A 129 -11.35 6.31 -12.90
N VAL A 130 -10.59 6.59 -11.82
CA VAL A 130 -9.15 6.85 -11.92
C VAL A 130 -8.41 5.64 -12.51
N ARG A 131 -8.79 4.41 -12.13
CA ARG A 131 -8.21 3.20 -12.74
C ARG A 131 -8.51 3.12 -14.23
N ARG A 132 -9.74 3.43 -14.65
CA ARG A 132 -10.12 3.49 -16.07
C ARG A 132 -9.34 4.54 -16.85
N VAL A 133 -9.15 5.73 -16.28
CA VAL A 133 -8.32 6.79 -16.85
C VAL A 133 -6.88 6.30 -17.01
N GLY A 134 -6.30 5.67 -15.98
CA GLY A 134 -4.96 5.09 -16.06
C GLY A 134 -4.80 4.10 -17.22
N ARG A 135 -5.79 3.23 -17.44
CA ARG A 135 -5.79 2.28 -18.58
C ARG A 135 -5.84 2.98 -19.93
N GLN A 136 -6.67 4.03 -20.05
CA GLN A 136 -6.76 4.84 -21.27
C GLN A 136 -5.46 5.61 -21.55
N LEU A 137 -4.72 5.98 -20.50
CA LEU A 137 -3.40 6.60 -20.60
C LEU A 137 -2.27 5.60 -20.89
N GLY A 138 -2.58 4.30 -21.05
CA GLY A 138 -1.59 3.26 -21.32
C GLY A 138 -0.71 2.91 -20.13
N MET A 139 -1.15 3.22 -18.90
CA MET A 139 -0.39 2.82 -17.71
C MET A 139 -0.35 1.29 -17.58
N PRO A 140 0.80 0.72 -17.19
CA PRO A 140 0.90 -0.71 -16.91
C PRO A 140 -0.14 -1.19 -15.90
N GLU A 141 -0.81 -2.31 -16.19
CA GLU A 141 -1.91 -2.82 -15.36
C GLU A 141 -1.46 -3.13 -13.93
N HIS A 142 -0.21 -3.59 -13.74
CA HIS A 142 0.36 -3.87 -12.43
C HIS A 142 0.51 -2.64 -11.54
N LEU A 143 0.50 -1.43 -12.10
CA LEU A 143 0.48 -0.16 -11.35
C LEU A 143 -0.94 0.26 -10.96
N ILE A 144 -1.92 -0.04 -11.80
CA ILE A 144 -3.32 0.35 -11.63
C ILE A 144 -4.01 -0.50 -10.55
N THR A 145 -3.72 -1.80 -10.52
CA THR A 145 -4.41 -2.76 -9.64
C THR A 145 -3.78 -2.90 -8.25
N ARG A 146 -2.76 -2.10 -7.92
CA ARG A 146 -2.10 -2.16 -6.61
C ARG A 146 -3.08 -1.82 -5.50
N HIS A 147 -3.03 -2.61 -4.44
CA HIS A 147 -3.67 -2.29 -3.18
C HIS A 147 -3.17 -0.94 -2.64
N PRO A 148 -4.03 -0.18 -1.95
CA PRO A 148 -3.63 1.06 -1.31
C PRO A 148 -2.48 0.80 -0.32
N PHE A 149 -1.59 1.78 -0.20
CA PHE A 149 -0.47 1.75 0.73
C PHE A 149 -0.48 3.05 1.54
N PRO A 150 -0.38 2.99 2.88
CA PRO A 150 -0.49 4.17 3.72
C PRO A 150 0.69 5.12 3.49
N GLY A 151 0.47 6.43 3.67
CA GLY A 151 1.52 7.46 3.53
C GLY A 151 2.73 7.21 4.44
N PRO A 152 2.54 6.90 5.73
CA PRO A 152 3.63 6.45 6.63
C PRO A 152 4.28 5.11 6.28
N GLY A 153 3.75 4.40 5.28
CA GLY A 153 4.23 3.10 4.82
C GLY A 153 4.26 2.03 5.90
N LEU A 154 5.37 1.28 5.96
CA LEU A 154 5.54 0.18 6.91
C LEU A 154 5.65 0.63 8.38
N ALA A 155 5.84 1.93 8.66
CA ALA A 155 5.95 2.42 10.04
C ALA A 155 4.65 2.21 10.85
N VAL A 156 3.51 2.14 10.17
CA VAL A 156 2.18 1.89 10.75
C VAL A 156 1.75 0.43 10.64
N ARG A 157 2.73 -0.45 10.34
CA ARG A 157 2.59 -1.90 10.28
C ARG A 157 3.64 -2.61 11.13
N ILE A 158 4.48 -1.84 11.82
CA ILE A 158 5.45 -2.33 12.80
C ILE A 158 5.01 -1.76 14.14
N LEU A 159 4.60 -2.65 15.05
CA LEU A 159 4.22 -2.24 16.40
C LEU A 159 5.47 -1.85 17.18
N GLY A 160 5.43 -0.71 17.86
CA GLY A 160 6.57 -0.16 18.60
C GLY A 160 7.51 0.69 17.73
N ASP A 161 8.80 0.67 18.08
CA ASP A 161 9.86 1.46 17.45
C ASP A 161 10.25 0.92 16.07
N ILE A 162 10.69 1.83 15.20
CA ILE A 162 11.01 1.56 13.81
C ILE A 162 12.53 1.49 13.63
N THR A 163 13.02 0.33 13.20
CA THR A 163 14.44 0.12 12.89
C THR A 163 14.61 -0.47 11.48
N PRO A 164 15.78 -0.27 10.83
CA PRO A 164 16.05 -0.87 9.53
C PRO A 164 15.89 -2.40 9.52
N GLU A 165 16.26 -3.07 10.62
CA GLU A 165 16.10 -4.52 10.76
C GLU A 165 14.63 -4.93 10.75
N LYS A 166 13.78 -4.26 11.54
CA LYS A 166 12.33 -4.54 11.60
C LYS A 166 11.65 -4.25 10.28
N VAL A 167 12.04 -3.17 9.61
CA VAL A 167 11.54 -2.85 8.26
C VAL A 167 11.91 -3.96 7.28
N ARG A 168 13.17 -4.42 7.26
CA ARG A 168 13.60 -5.55 6.41
C ARG A 168 12.77 -6.81 6.69
N ILE A 169 12.61 -7.18 7.96
CA ILE A 169 11.81 -8.36 8.35
C ILE A 169 10.40 -8.25 7.77
N LEU A 170 9.75 -7.11 7.94
CA LEU A 170 8.40 -6.90 7.46
C LEU A 170 8.33 -6.87 5.92
N GLN A 171 9.30 -6.23 5.25
CA GLN A 171 9.40 -6.22 3.79
C GLN A 171 9.51 -7.64 3.22
N ASP A 172 10.34 -8.49 3.83
CA ASP A 172 10.54 -9.87 3.40
C ASP A 172 9.26 -10.72 3.58
N ALA A 173 8.58 -10.57 4.72
CA ALA A 173 7.32 -11.28 4.99
C ALA A 173 6.16 -10.80 4.09
N ASP A 174 6.02 -9.48 3.92
CA ASP A 174 4.97 -8.87 3.09
C ASP A 174 5.17 -9.23 1.61
N ASP A 175 6.41 -9.24 1.11
CA ASP A 175 6.71 -9.64 -0.26
C ASP A 175 6.28 -11.10 -0.54
N ILE A 176 6.59 -12.03 0.37
CA ILE A 176 6.13 -13.43 0.25
C ILE A 176 4.60 -13.50 0.22
N TYR A 177 3.94 -12.80 1.14
CA TYR A 177 2.48 -12.83 1.24
C TYR A 177 1.81 -12.27 -0.03
N ILE A 178 2.21 -11.07 -0.45
CA ILE A 178 1.64 -10.39 -1.61
C ILE A 178 1.92 -11.14 -2.91
N ARG A 179 3.14 -11.66 -3.10
CA ARG A 179 3.47 -12.50 -4.25
C ARG A 179 2.61 -13.77 -4.28
N SER A 180 2.46 -14.44 -3.14
CA SER A 180 1.62 -15.63 -3.03
C SER A 180 0.16 -15.34 -3.40
N LEU A 181 -0.39 -14.19 -2.97
CA LEU A 181 -1.75 -13.78 -3.34
C LEU A 181 -1.92 -13.58 -4.85
N ARG A 182 -0.91 -13.05 -5.53
CA ARG A 182 -0.93 -12.84 -7.00
C ARG A 182 -0.82 -14.16 -7.77
N GLU A 183 -0.01 -15.08 -7.25
CA GLU A 183 0.21 -16.40 -7.83
C GLU A 183 -0.99 -17.33 -7.62
N TYR A 184 -1.67 -17.26 -6.47
CA TYR A 184 -2.80 -18.11 -6.14
C TYR A 184 -4.02 -17.78 -7.00
N LYS A 185 -4.51 -18.76 -7.78
CA LYS A 185 -5.66 -18.60 -8.67
C LYS A 185 -6.92 -19.14 -8.03
N VAL A 186 -8.00 -18.38 -8.18
CA VAL A 186 -9.34 -18.78 -7.76
C VAL A 186 -10.26 -18.79 -8.97
N LYS A 187 -11.14 -19.78 -9.02
CA LYS A 187 -12.21 -19.89 -10.01
C LYS A 187 -13.47 -19.35 -9.40
N LEU A 188 -14.10 -18.41 -10.09
CA LEU A 188 -15.37 -17.82 -9.70
C LEU A 188 -16.42 -18.18 -10.73
N SER A 189 -17.66 -18.33 -10.28
CA SER A 189 -18.78 -18.68 -11.16
C SER A 189 -20.00 -17.79 -10.90
N GLY A 190 -20.90 -17.68 -11.89
CA GLY A 190 -22.21 -17.05 -11.69
C GLY A 190 -22.12 -15.57 -11.35
N GLU A 191 -22.76 -15.14 -10.26
CA GLU A 191 -22.84 -13.72 -9.88
C GLU A 191 -21.46 -13.12 -9.53
N GLU A 192 -20.60 -13.89 -8.85
CA GLU A 192 -19.25 -13.46 -8.48
C GLU A 192 -18.40 -13.22 -9.73
N ALA A 193 -18.47 -14.13 -10.70
CA ALA A 193 -17.78 -13.98 -11.99
C ALA A 193 -18.24 -12.72 -12.72
N ARG A 194 -19.55 -12.48 -12.80
CA ARG A 194 -20.11 -11.27 -13.44
C ARG A 194 -19.68 -9.99 -12.74
N ARG A 195 -19.66 -9.97 -11.40
CA ARG A 195 -19.23 -8.81 -10.59
C ARG A 195 -17.77 -8.46 -10.85
N VAL A 196 -16.90 -9.47 -10.88
CA VAL A 196 -15.46 -9.31 -11.12
C VAL A 196 -15.18 -8.81 -12.54
N LEU A 197 -15.90 -9.33 -13.54
CA LEU A 197 -15.82 -8.83 -14.92
C LEU A 197 -16.30 -7.38 -15.03
N ALA A 198 -17.42 -7.03 -14.38
CA ALA A 198 -17.96 -5.67 -14.37
C ALA A 198 -17.02 -4.66 -13.69
N ALA A 199 -16.30 -5.09 -12.65
CA ALA A 199 -15.28 -4.28 -11.98
C ALA A 199 -13.99 -4.10 -12.81
N GLY A 200 -13.89 -4.74 -13.97
CA GLY A 200 -12.72 -4.66 -14.84
C GLY A 200 -11.47 -5.28 -14.21
N VAL A 201 -11.66 -6.36 -13.44
CA VAL A 201 -10.56 -7.15 -12.86
C VAL A 201 -9.86 -7.93 -13.99
N PRO A 202 -8.52 -7.96 -14.02
CA PRO A 202 -7.79 -8.78 -14.98
C PRO A 202 -8.16 -10.27 -14.83
N VAL A 203 -8.70 -10.85 -15.89
CA VAL A 203 -9.01 -12.28 -16.00
C VAL A 203 -8.02 -12.96 -16.92
N ASN A 204 -7.67 -14.22 -16.61
CA ASN A 204 -6.75 -14.99 -17.43
C ASN A 204 -7.32 -15.18 -18.85
N SER A 205 -6.53 -14.93 -19.89
CA SER A 205 -7.01 -14.87 -21.28
C SER A 205 -7.52 -16.22 -21.80
N SER A 206 -7.08 -17.33 -21.22
CA SER A 206 -7.56 -18.69 -21.51
C SER A 206 -9.00 -18.93 -21.10
N THR A 207 -9.53 -18.21 -20.10
CA THR A 207 -10.95 -18.29 -19.66
C THR A 207 -11.90 -17.36 -20.41
N ARG A 208 -11.39 -16.52 -21.33
CA ARG A 208 -12.23 -15.56 -22.08
C ARG A 208 -13.02 -16.18 -23.22
N GLN A 209 -12.64 -17.39 -23.65
CA GLN A 209 -13.48 -18.24 -24.49
C GLN A 209 -14.58 -18.79 -23.59
N LEU A 210 -15.83 -18.35 -23.80
CA LEU A 210 -17.12 -18.86 -23.27
C LEU A 210 -18.08 -17.74 -22.80
N VAL A 211 -18.00 -16.52 -23.33
CA VAL A 211 -19.03 -15.46 -23.12
C VAL A 211 -20.40 -15.82 -23.75
N ASN A 212 -20.59 -17.05 -24.25
CA ASN A 212 -21.84 -17.52 -24.87
C ASN A 212 -22.33 -18.89 -24.33
N SER A 213 -21.81 -19.39 -23.19
CA SER A 213 -22.30 -20.64 -22.58
C SER A 213 -22.74 -20.43 -21.15
N SER A 214 -23.79 -21.12 -20.74
CA SER A 214 -24.54 -21.05 -19.47
C SER A 214 -23.76 -21.30 -18.16
N THR A 215 -22.43 -21.28 -18.18
CA THR A 215 -21.55 -21.39 -17.01
C THR A 215 -20.45 -20.34 -17.11
N ASP A 216 -20.75 -19.11 -16.66
CA ASP A 216 -19.79 -18.01 -16.59
C ASP A 216 -18.72 -18.32 -15.52
N GLU A 217 -17.67 -19.09 -15.86
CA GLU A 217 -16.51 -19.30 -15.01
C GLU A 217 -15.35 -18.38 -15.39
N VAL A 218 -14.73 -17.72 -14.40
CA VAL A 218 -13.55 -16.88 -14.59
C VAL A 218 -12.44 -17.25 -13.62
N GLU A 219 -11.21 -17.21 -14.10
CA GLU A 219 -10.03 -17.38 -13.27
C GLU A 219 -9.35 -16.04 -13.00
N VAL A 220 -9.14 -15.74 -11.73
CA VAL A 220 -8.53 -14.50 -11.24
C VAL A 220 -7.52 -14.80 -10.14
N SER A 221 -6.64 -13.84 -9.84
CA SER A 221 -5.76 -13.98 -8.67
C SER A 221 -6.52 -13.67 -7.38
N LEU A 222 -6.12 -14.32 -6.28
CA LEU A 222 -6.66 -14.02 -4.96
C LEU A 222 -6.37 -12.56 -4.55
N TYR A 223 -5.23 -12.00 -5.01
CA TYR A 223 -4.89 -10.59 -4.84
C TYR A 223 -5.98 -9.65 -5.36
N ASP A 224 -6.55 -9.95 -6.53
CA ASP A 224 -7.55 -9.09 -7.16
C ASP A 224 -8.94 -9.19 -6.50
N GLN A 225 -9.17 -10.22 -5.69
CA GLN A 225 -10.39 -10.38 -4.88
C GLN A 225 -10.33 -9.64 -3.54
N ILE A 226 -9.13 -9.20 -3.14
CA ILE A 226 -8.91 -8.55 -1.86
C ILE A 226 -8.81 -7.05 -2.09
N TRP A 227 -9.45 -6.26 -1.21
CA TRP A 227 -9.37 -4.80 -1.27
C TRP A 227 -7.98 -4.31 -0.85
N GLN A 228 -7.51 -4.82 0.27
CA GLN A 228 -6.17 -4.56 0.78
C GLN A 228 -5.66 -5.77 1.55
N ALA A 229 -4.43 -6.19 1.23
CA ALA A 229 -3.66 -7.16 1.99
C ALA A 229 -2.36 -6.53 2.49
N CYS A 230 -1.94 -6.90 3.69
CA CYS A 230 -0.67 -6.52 4.27
C CYS A 230 -0.21 -7.48 5.35
N THR A 231 1.06 -7.41 5.69
CA THR A 231 1.64 -8.02 6.88
C THR A 231 1.86 -6.96 7.97
N ILE A 232 1.68 -7.34 9.23
CA ILE A 232 1.99 -6.56 10.42
C ILE A 232 3.07 -7.28 11.23
N LEU A 233 4.13 -6.58 11.63
CA LEU A 233 5.16 -7.10 12.51
C LEU A 233 4.83 -6.79 13.98
N LEU A 234 4.60 -7.85 14.77
CA LEU A 234 4.37 -7.75 16.21
C LEU A 234 5.71 -7.64 16.95
N SER A 235 6.44 -6.54 16.71
CA SER A 235 7.85 -6.41 17.13
C SER A 235 8.05 -6.30 18.65
N THR A 236 6.98 -5.98 19.39
CA THR A 236 6.95 -5.90 20.85
C THR A 236 6.72 -7.26 21.53
N VAL A 237 6.45 -8.31 20.76
CA VAL A 237 6.22 -9.68 21.27
C VAL A 237 7.31 -10.61 20.74
N ARG A 238 7.71 -11.57 21.58
CA ARG A 238 8.59 -12.69 21.20
C ARG A 238 7.81 -13.99 21.32
N SER A 239 8.07 -14.89 20.40
CA SER A 239 7.48 -16.23 20.35
C SER A 239 8.59 -17.27 20.38
N VAL A 240 8.33 -18.40 21.04
CA VAL A 240 9.23 -19.57 20.98
C VAL A 240 8.92 -20.37 19.71
N GLY A 241 9.96 -20.77 19.01
CA GLY A 241 9.92 -21.67 17.86
C GLY A 241 11.04 -22.70 17.93
N VAL A 242 10.98 -23.69 17.03
CA VAL A 242 12.06 -24.65 16.79
C VAL A 242 12.37 -24.56 15.30
N MET A 243 13.61 -24.23 14.96
CA MET A 243 14.09 -24.15 13.58
C MET A 243 15.38 -24.96 13.47
N GLY A 244 15.34 -26.06 12.71
CA GLY A 244 16.36 -27.09 12.81
C GLY A 244 16.35 -27.72 14.19
N ASP A 245 17.51 -27.82 14.83
CA ASP A 245 17.68 -28.41 16.17
C ASP A 245 17.74 -27.35 17.30
N GLU A 246 17.61 -26.06 16.97
CA GLU A 246 17.74 -24.97 17.94
C GLU A 246 16.39 -24.32 18.28
N ARG A 247 16.30 -23.84 19.52
CA ARG A 247 15.18 -22.99 19.96
C ARG A 247 15.39 -21.57 19.46
N THR A 248 14.35 -20.98 18.89
CA THR A 248 14.36 -19.59 18.43
C THR A 248 13.41 -18.73 19.24
N TYR A 249 13.77 -17.45 19.40
CA TYR A 249 12.98 -16.42 20.09
C TYR A 249 12.80 -15.22 19.16
N GLU A 250 11.93 -15.39 18.17
CA GLU A 250 11.72 -14.44 17.09
C GLU A 250 10.35 -13.75 17.19
N HIS A 251 10.06 -12.86 16.24
CA HIS A 251 8.81 -12.11 16.23
C HIS A 251 7.69 -12.90 15.57
N PRO A 252 6.44 -12.78 16.05
CA PRO A 252 5.29 -13.14 15.25
C PRO A 252 4.98 -12.06 14.21
N VAL A 253 4.39 -12.47 13.09
CA VAL A 253 3.75 -11.56 12.12
C VAL A 253 2.27 -11.90 11.99
N ALA A 254 1.44 -10.87 11.79
CA ALA A 254 0.03 -11.04 11.47
C ALA A 254 -0.20 -10.75 9.99
N LEU A 255 -0.84 -11.69 9.29
CA LEU A 255 -1.37 -11.46 7.95
C LEU A 255 -2.73 -10.78 8.10
N ARG A 256 -2.98 -9.75 7.28
CA ARG A 256 -4.22 -9.01 7.24
C ARG A 256 -4.70 -8.92 5.80
N ALA A 257 -5.91 -9.38 5.54
CA ALA A 257 -6.61 -9.15 4.28
C ALA A 257 -8.06 -8.78 4.55
N VAL A 258 -8.55 -7.78 3.83
CA VAL A 258 -9.92 -7.31 3.97
C VAL A 258 -10.59 -7.19 2.61
N THR A 259 -11.90 -7.44 2.58
CA THR A 259 -12.78 -7.11 1.47
C THR A 259 -13.63 -5.90 1.88
N SER A 260 -13.83 -4.98 0.95
CA SER A 260 -14.59 -3.75 1.20
C SER A 260 -15.08 -3.16 -0.12
N THR A 261 -16.20 -2.44 -0.05
CA THR A 261 -16.73 -1.66 -1.17
C THR A 261 -16.34 -0.18 -1.10
N ASP A 262 -16.07 0.36 0.09
CA ASP A 262 -15.89 1.80 0.33
C ASP A 262 -14.79 2.16 1.35
N ALA A 263 -14.08 1.15 1.87
CA ALA A 263 -13.12 1.24 2.98
C ALA A 263 -13.68 1.79 4.31
N MET A 264 -14.97 2.12 4.41
CA MET A 264 -15.64 2.58 5.62
C MET A 264 -16.05 1.40 6.49
N THR A 265 -16.61 0.36 5.87
CA THR A 265 -16.80 -0.96 6.47
C THR A 265 -15.97 -1.98 5.70
N ALA A 266 -15.40 -2.95 6.41
CA ALA A 266 -14.60 -3.99 5.78
C ALA A 266 -14.73 -5.28 6.57
N ASP A 267 -14.82 -6.40 5.87
CA ASP A 267 -14.77 -7.72 6.49
C ASP A 267 -13.41 -8.37 6.23
N TRP A 268 -12.98 -9.26 7.13
CA TRP A 268 -11.74 -9.99 6.91
C TRP A 268 -11.94 -11.00 5.78
N ALA A 269 -10.92 -11.19 4.94
CA ALA A 269 -11.05 -12.08 3.78
C ALA A 269 -11.00 -13.54 4.23
N HIS A 270 -11.92 -14.38 3.76
CA HIS A 270 -11.89 -15.82 4.04
C HIS A 270 -10.86 -16.51 3.11
N LEU A 271 -9.58 -16.43 3.46
CA LEU A 271 -8.50 -17.00 2.65
C LEU A 271 -8.52 -18.54 2.70
N PRO A 272 -8.20 -19.23 1.59
CA PRO A 272 -8.10 -20.70 1.58
C PRO A 272 -7.06 -21.20 2.59
N TYR A 273 -7.38 -22.27 3.33
CA TYR A 273 -6.50 -22.79 4.38
C TYR A 273 -5.18 -23.34 3.84
N ASP A 274 -5.20 -23.97 2.66
CA ASP A 274 -4.01 -24.44 1.95
C ASP A 274 -3.09 -23.28 1.55
N PHE A 275 -3.68 -22.17 1.10
CA PHE A 275 -2.96 -20.94 0.84
C PHE A 275 -2.30 -20.39 2.11
N MET A 276 -3.07 -20.27 3.21
CA MET A 276 -2.54 -19.75 4.48
C MET A 276 -1.42 -20.65 5.03
N ALA A 277 -1.57 -21.97 4.94
CA ALA A 277 -0.54 -22.93 5.35
C ALA A 277 0.75 -22.78 4.53
N LYS A 278 0.63 -22.63 3.21
CA LYS A 278 1.78 -22.40 2.31
C LYS A 278 2.52 -21.11 2.65
N VAL A 279 1.79 -19.99 2.78
CA VAL A 279 2.37 -18.68 3.09
C VAL A 279 3.04 -18.70 4.47
N SER A 280 2.37 -19.27 5.48
CA SER A 280 2.91 -19.40 6.83
C SER A 280 4.25 -20.14 6.82
N ASN A 281 4.30 -21.31 6.17
CA ASN A 281 5.52 -22.10 6.05
C ASN A 281 6.62 -21.34 5.28
N GLU A 282 6.28 -20.63 4.21
CA GLU A 282 7.28 -19.90 3.43
C GLU A 282 7.87 -18.72 4.21
N ILE A 283 7.04 -17.97 4.94
CA ILE A 283 7.50 -16.87 5.80
C ILE A 283 8.42 -17.41 6.90
N ILE A 284 7.98 -18.41 7.66
CA ILE A 284 8.75 -18.96 8.79
C ILE A 284 10.11 -19.52 8.32
N ASN A 285 10.15 -20.18 7.17
CA ASN A 285 11.39 -20.80 6.69
C ASN A 285 12.36 -19.82 6.01
N LYS A 286 11.88 -18.70 5.45
CA LYS A 286 12.70 -17.79 4.63
C LYS A 286 12.98 -16.45 5.29
N VAL A 287 12.17 -16.01 6.25
CA VAL A 287 12.30 -14.70 6.88
C VAL A 287 12.97 -14.83 8.23
N ARG A 288 14.30 -14.65 8.26
CA ARG A 288 15.04 -14.57 9.52
C ARG A 288 14.48 -13.44 10.39
N GLY A 289 14.09 -13.78 11.61
CA GLY A 289 13.42 -12.87 12.54
C GLY A 289 11.92 -13.14 12.71
N VAL A 290 11.35 -14.13 12.02
CA VAL A 290 9.94 -14.55 12.13
C VAL A 290 9.81 -16.05 12.35
N ASN A 291 9.21 -16.46 13.47
CA ASN A 291 8.96 -17.88 13.78
C ASN A 291 7.48 -18.24 13.97
N ARG A 292 6.58 -17.28 13.78
CA ARG A 292 5.15 -17.49 13.95
C ARG A 292 4.36 -16.56 13.05
N VAL A 293 3.30 -17.09 12.46
CA VAL A 293 2.37 -16.36 11.61
C VAL A 293 0.97 -16.54 12.17
N CYS A 294 0.23 -15.44 12.32
CA CYS A 294 -1.20 -15.44 12.64
C CYS A 294 -2.00 -14.71 11.55
N TYR A 295 -3.33 -14.86 11.58
CA TYR A 295 -4.23 -14.20 10.64
C TYR A 295 -5.28 -13.39 11.39
N ASP A 296 -5.49 -12.13 11.00
CA ASP A 296 -6.46 -11.24 11.63
C ASP A 296 -7.87 -11.44 11.04
N ILE A 297 -8.75 -11.96 11.89
CA ILE A 297 -10.16 -12.27 11.61
C ILE A 297 -11.14 -11.21 12.17
N SER A 298 -10.67 -9.97 12.38
CA SER A 298 -11.48 -8.90 12.97
C SER A 298 -12.04 -7.96 11.89
N SER A 299 -13.36 -7.80 11.82
CA SER A 299 -14.00 -6.86 10.88
C SER A 299 -13.86 -5.40 11.34
N LYS A 300 -14.08 -4.46 10.40
CA LYS A 300 -14.21 -3.03 10.65
C LYS A 300 -15.68 -2.62 10.49
N PRO A 301 -16.37 -2.16 11.56
CA PRO A 301 -15.99 -2.14 12.98
C PRO A 301 -16.03 -3.56 13.63
N PRO A 302 -15.44 -3.76 14.85
CA PRO A 302 -14.88 -2.78 15.77
C PRO A 302 -13.41 -2.41 15.52
N SER A 303 -12.70 -3.16 14.67
CA SER A 303 -11.28 -2.93 14.41
C SER A 303 -11.07 -1.92 13.28
N THR A 304 -9.80 -1.65 12.94
CA THR A 304 -9.44 -0.95 11.71
C THR A 304 -8.63 -1.87 10.78
N ILE A 305 -8.23 -1.36 9.60
CA ILE A 305 -7.46 -2.18 8.63
C ILE A 305 -6.00 -2.27 9.06
N GLU A 306 -5.37 -1.15 9.40
CA GLU A 306 -3.96 -1.06 9.83
C GLU A 306 -3.82 -1.32 11.34
N TRP A 307 -2.63 -1.72 11.78
CA TRP A 307 -2.31 -2.04 13.17
C TRP A 307 -1.10 -1.21 13.60
N GLU A 308 -1.26 -0.34 14.60
CA GLU A 308 -0.24 0.66 14.96
C GLU A 308 0.32 0.55 16.37
#